data_AF-E4YRP2-F1
#
_entry.id   AF-E4YRP2-F1
#
_cell.length_a   1.000
_cell.length_b   1.000
_cell.length_c   1.000
_cell.angle_alpha   90.00
_cell.angle_beta   90.00
_cell.angle_gamma   90.00
#
_symmetry.space_group_name_H-M   'P 1'
#
loop_
_entity.id
_entity.type
_entity.pdbx_description
1 polymer ?
#
loop_
_entity_poly.entity_id
_entity_poly.type
_entity_poly.pdbx_seq_one_letter_code
_entity_poly.pdbx_strand_id
1 'polypeptide(L)' 'MLDEFYYAEDYHQQYLSKNPWGYCGLKGTGVSCPLPPKK' A
#
# COMPACT_ATOMS: atom_id res chain seq x y z
N MET A 1 -15.13 17.83 -6.18
CA MET A 1 -15.68 16.84 -7.12
C MET A 1 -14.87 15.58 -6.94
N LEU A 2 -15.49 14.46 -6.61
CA LEU A 2 -14.81 13.17 -6.64
C LEU A 2 -14.95 12.64 -8.06
N ASP A 3 -13.80 12.38 -8.68
CA ASP A 3 -13.70 11.77 -10.00
C ASP A 3 -14.31 10.36 -9.97
N GLU A 4 -14.79 9.86 -11.11
CA GLU A 4 -15.36 8.52 -11.19
C GLU A 4 -14.28 7.46 -10.86
N PHE A 5 -14.60 6.53 -9.96
CA PHE A 5 -13.68 5.46 -9.60
C PHE A 5 -13.85 4.28 -10.56
N TYR A 6 -12.78 3.90 -11.24
CA TYR A 6 -12.74 2.74 -12.14
C TYR A 6 -11.96 1.60 -11.50
N TYR A 7 -12.59 0.42 -11.41
CA TYR A 7 -11.94 -0.78 -10.92
C TYR A 7 -10.85 -1.26 -11.88
N ALA A 8 -9.73 -1.71 -11.33
CA ALA A 8 -8.72 -2.46 -12.08
C ALA A 8 -9.19 -3.90 -12.34
N GLU A 9 -8.61 -4.54 -13.36
CA GLU A 9 -8.90 -5.94 -13.73
C GLU A 9 -8.73 -6.91 -12.54
N ASP A 10 -9.51 -8.00 -12.52
CA ASP A 10 -9.58 -8.97 -11.43
C ASP A 10 -8.22 -9.55 -10.98
N TYR A 11 -7.29 -9.67 -11.92
CA TYR A 11 -5.92 -10.11 -11.64
C TYR A 11 -5.19 -9.19 -10.66
N HIS A 12 -5.41 -7.88 -10.76
CA HIS A 12 -4.78 -6.88 -9.90
C HIS A 12 -5.35 -6.89 -8.49
N GLN A 13 -6.60 -7.34 -8.34
CA GLN A 13 -7.26 -7.40 -7.04
C GLN A 13 -6.55 -8.43 -6.15
N GLN A 14 -6.12 -7.96 -4.97
CA GLN A 14 -5.36 -8.73 -3.99
C GLN A 14 -4.11 -9.42 -4.55
N TYR A 15 -3.45 -8.82 -5.56
CA TYR A 15 -2.30 -9.42 -6.25
C TYR A 15 -1.20 -9.93 -5.32
N LEU A 16 -0.81 -9.14 -4.30
CA LEU A 16 0.24 -9.53 -3.35
C LEU A 16 -0.16 -10.68 -2.41
N SER A 17 -1.45 -10.88 -2.16
CA SER A 17 -1.93 -12.05 -1.41
C SER A 17 -1.85 -13.32 -2.25
N LYS A 18 -2.10 -13.20 -3.57
CA LYS A 18 -1.99 -14.31 -4.53
C LYS A 18 -0.52 -14.63 -4.84
N ASN A 19 0.34 -13.61 -4.83
CA ASN A 19 1.76 -13.69 -5.15
C ASN A 19 2.60 -13.16 -3.97
N PRO A 20 2.87 -13.98 -2.94
CA PRO A 20 3.56 -13.52 -1.72
C PRO A 20 5.00 -13.06 -1.96
N TRP A 21 5.64 -13.56 -3.02
CA TRP A 21 6.96 -13.12 -3.50
C TRP A 21 6.86 -12.10 -4.65
N GLY A 22 5.65 -11.61 -4.93
CA GLY A 22 5.37 -10.61 -5.93
C GLY A 22 5.94 -9.25 -5.54
N TYR A 23 6.20 -8.43 -6.55
CA TYR A 23 6.79 -7.12 -6.34
C TYR A 23 5.74 -6.12 -5.85
N CYS A 24 5.91 -5.62 -4.62
CA CYS A 24 5.11 -4.52 -4.06
C CYS A 24 5.67 -3.14 -4.45
N GLY A 25 7.00 -3.00 -4.54
CA GLY A 25 7.67 -1.73 -4.85
C GLY A 25 7.65 -0.67 -3.75
N LEU A 26 6.93 -0.89 -2.65
CA LEU A 26 6.93 0.00 -1.49
C LEU A 26 8.12 -0.32 -0.57
N LYS A 27 9.08 0.60 -0.47
CA LYS A 27 10.26 0.48 0.42
C LYS A 27 10.05 1.11 1.82
N GLY A 28 8.81 1.46 2.16
CA GLY A 28 8.53 2.34 3.29
C GLY A 28 9.00 3.77 3.03
N THR A 29 8.53 4.74 3.84
CA THR A 29 8.86 6.17 3.64
C THR A 29 10.19 6.57 4.29
N GLY A 30 10.79 5.72 5.12
CA GLY A 30 12.00 6.04 5.88
C GLY A 30 11.81 7.11 6.97
N VAL A 31 10.60 7.62 7.16
CA VAL A 31 10.27 8.62 8.18
C VAL A 31 9.96 7.93 9.50
N SER A 32 10.58 8.37 10.59
CA SER A 32 10.23 7.91 11.94
C SER A 32 8.89 8.51 12.38
N CYS A 33 8.06 7.70 13.04
CA CYS A 33 6.83 8.21 13.65
C CYS A 33 7.22 9.21 14.76
N PRO A 34 6.70 10.44 14.77
CA PRO A 34 6.91 11.38 15.86
C PRO A 34 6.09 10.92 17.07
N LEU A 35 6.62 9.94 17.81
CA LEU A 35 6.05 9.52 19.07
C LEU A 35 6.33 10.60 20.13
N PRO A 36 5.36 10.89 21.03
CA PRO A 36 5.63 11.75 22.16
C PRO A 36 6.78 11.18 23.01
N PRO A 37 7.60 12.02 23.68
CA PRO A 37 8.65 11.53 24.55
C PRO A 37 8.05 10.60 25.60
N LYS A 38 8.69 9.44 25.79
CA LYS A 38 8.33 8.54 26.89
C LYS A 38 8.59 9.29 28.20
N LYS A 39 7.58 9.35 29.06
CA LYS A 39 7.71 9.89 30.42
C LYS A 39 8.75 9.10 31.21
#